data_AF-A0A644Z0M7-F1
#
_entry.id   AF-A0A644Z0M7-F1
#
_cell.length_a   1.000
_cell.length_b   1.000
_cell.length_c   1.000
_cell.angle_alpha   90.00
_cell.angle_beta   90.00
_cell.angle_gamma   90.00
#
_symmetry.space_group_name_H-M   'P 1'
#
loop_
_entity.id
_entity.type
_entity.pdbx_description
1 polymer ?
#
loop_
_entity_poly.entity_id
_entity_poly.type
_entity_poly.pdbx_seq_one_letter_code
_entity_poly.pdbx_strand_id
1 'polypeptide(L)' 'MLTELAPGVDLQRDILDQMEFKPLIAPDLRLMDERLFRPEKMGLGV' A
#
# COMPACT_ATOMS: atom_id res chain seq x y z
N MET A 1 5.85 -1.72 -10.61
CA MET A 1 5.91 -2.87 -9.69
C MET A 1 5.20 -2.45 -8.42
N LEU A 2 4.28 -3.27 -7.91
CA LEU A 2 3.55 -3.03 -6.67
C LEU A 2 4.35 -3.60 -5.50
N THR A 3 4.72 -2.74 -4.56
CA THR A 3 5.61 -3.08 -3.42
C THR A 3 4.96 -2.88 -2.06
N GLU A 4 3.96 -2.00 -1.93
CA GLU A 4 3.27 -1.72 -0.67
C GLU A 4 1.76 -1.54 -0.86
N LEU A 5 0.98 -1.91 0.16
CA LEU A 5 -0.49 -1.85 0.20
C LEU A 5 -0.96 -1.08 1.43
N ALA A 6 -1.94 -0.18 1.28
CA ALA A 6 -2.51 0.52 2.44
C ALA A 6 -3.24 -0.47 3.39
N PRO A 7 -3.17 -0.29 4.72
CA PRO A 7 -3.89 -1.13 5.67
C PRO A 7 -5.40 -1.11 5.40
N GLY A 8 -6.02 -2.30 5.33
CA GLY A 8 -7.46 -2.46 5.11
C GLY A 8 -7.92 -2.40 3.65
N VAL A 9 -7.02 -2.21 2.69
CA VAL A 9 -7.32 -2.25 1.25
C VAL A 9 -7.25 -3.69 0.74
N ASP A 10 -8.21 -4.07 -0.12
CA ASP A 10 -8.19 -5.36 -0.81
C ASP A 10 -7.41 -5.27 -2.12
N LEU A 11 -6.37 -6.10 -2.27
CA LEU A 11 -5.49 -6.07 -3.44
C LEU A 11 -6.25 -6.30 -4.75
N GLN A 12 -7.23 -7.22 -4.77
CA GLN A 12 -7.92 -7.56 -6.01
C GLN A 12 -8.95 -6.49 -6.37
N ARG A 13 -9.91 -6.25 -5.48
CA ARG A 13 -11.07 -5.38 -5.71
C ARG A 13 -10.69 -3.91 -5.84
N ASP A 14 -9.80 -3.45 -4.96
CA ASP A 14 -9.53 -2.02 -4.81
C ASP A 14 -8.32 -1.55 -5.64
N ILE A 15 -7.50 -2.48 -6.15
CA ILE A 15 -6.32 -2.16 -6.97
C ILE A 15 -6.36 -2.87 -8.33
N LEU A 16 -6.25 -4.20 -8.36
CA LEU A 16 -6.05 -4.93 -9.63
C LEU A 16 -7.25 -4.81 -10.58
N ASP A 17 -8.47 -4.83 -10.05
CA ASP A 17 -9.71 -4.66 -10.83
C ASP A 17 -9.89 -3.22 -11.35
N GLN A 18 -9.18 -2.25 -10.75
CA GLN A 18 -9.21 -0.84 -11.14
C GLN A 18 -8.11 -0.49 -12.17
N MET A 19 -7.25 -1.44 -12.54
CA MET A 19 -6.14 -1.22 -13.47
C MET A 19 -6.42 -1.82 -14.84
N GLU A 20 -6.07 -1.08 -15.90
CA GLU A 20 -6.14 -1.56 -17.29
C GLU A 20 -5.13 -2.68 -17.60
N PHE A 21 -4.14 -2.90 -16.73
CA PHE A 21 -3.12 -3.93 -16.86
C PHE A 21 -2.66 -4.46 -15.50
N LYS A 22 -2.13 -5.69 -15.48
CA LYS A 22 -1.61 -6.32 -14.26
C LYS A 22 -0.17 -5.84 -13.99
N PRO A 23 0.10 -5.14 -12.87
CA PRO A 23 1.45 -4.75 -12.52
C PRO A 23 2.28 -5.97 -12.10
N LEU A 24 3.60 -5.86 -12.20
CA LEU A 24 4.50 -6.78 -11.50
C LEU A 24 4.30 -6.62 -9.99
N ILE A 25 4.10 -7.72 -9.25
CA ILE A 25 3.92 -7.71 -7.80
C ILE A 25 5.22 -8.17 -7.15
N ALA A 26 5.70 -7.41 -6.17
CA ALA A 26 6.89 -7.78 -5.40
C ALA A 26 6.62 -9.04 -4.55
N PRO A 27 7.57 -9.98 -4.44
CA PRO A 27 7.40 -11.19 -3.63
C PRO A 27 7.26 -10.90 -2.13
N ASP A 28 7.76 -9.75 -1.70
CA ASP A 28 7.71 -9.22 -0.34
C ASP A 28 6.69 -8.07 -0.20
N LEU A 29 5.62 -8.09 -0.99
CA LEU A 29 4.52 -7.13 -0.87
C LEU A 29 4.06 -7.01 0.59
N ARG A 30 4.19 -5.80 1.13
CA ARG A 30 3.96 -5.51 2.55
C ARG A 30 2.92 -4.42 2.72
N LEU A 31 2.43 -4.25 3.94
CA LEU A 31 1.59 -3.11 4.27
C LEU A 31 2.43 -1.84 4.37
N MET A 32 1.85 -0.72 3.95
CA MET A 32 2.36 0.61 4.20
C MET A 32 2.40 0.89 5.71
N ASP A 33 3.27 1.80 6.13
CA ASP A 33 3.34 2.22 7.53
C ASP A 33 2.01 2.83 7.99
N GLU A 34 1.38 2.24 9.00
CA GLU A 34 0.08 2.69 9.53
C GLU A 34 0.09 4.15 9.97
N ARG A 35 1.25 4.69 10.36
CA ARG A 35 1.38 6.10 10.78
C ARG A 35 1.01 7.08 9.66
N LEU A 36 1.04 6.64 8.39
CA LEU A 36 0.57 7.43 7.25
C LEU A 36 -0.94 7.72 7.30
N PHE A 37 -1.70 6.88 8.01
CA PHE A 37 -3.16 6.93 8.06
C PHE A 37 -3.70 7.45 9.40
N ARG A 38 -2.81 7.97 10.25
CA ARG A 38 -3.16 8.51 11.56
C ARG A 38 -3.02 10.05 11.54
N PRO A 39 -3.87 10.79 12.28
CA PRO A 39 -3.84 12.25 12.29
C PRO A 39 -2.62 12.84 13.00
N GLU A 40 -1.91 12.06 13.81
CA GLU A 40 -0.73 12.52 14.55
C GLU A 40 0.49 12.74 13.64
N LYS A 41 1.42 13.57 14.11
CA LYS A 41 2.71 13.74 13.43
C LYS A 41 3.47 12.42 13.44
N MET A 42 3.97 12.00 12.27
CA MET A 42 4.74 10.76 12.11
C MET A 42 6.08 10.72 12.84
N GLY A 43 6.63 11.88 13.24
CA GLY A 43 7.94 11.97 13.90
C GLY A 43 9.08 11.48 13.00
N LEU A 44 9.11 11.97 11.76
CA LEU A 44 10.13 11.60 10.78
C LEU A 44 11.48 12.22 11.14
N GLY A 45 12.40 11.39 11.64
CA GLY A 45 13.79 11.77 11.92
C GLY A 45 13.99 12.82 13.01
N VAL A 46 15.23 12.90 13.50
CA VAL A 46 15.75 13.97 14.38
C VAL A 46 16.64 14.90 13.57
#